data_AF-M4EMG2-F1
#
_entry.id   AF-M4EMG2-F1
#
_cell.length_a   1.000
_cell.length_b   1.000
_cell.length_c   1.000
_cell.angle_alpha   90.00
_cell.angle_beta   90.00
_cell.angle_gamma   90.00
#
_symmetry.space_group_name_H-M   'P 1'
#
loop_
_entity.id
_entity.type
_entity.pdbx_description
1 polymer ?
#
loop_
_entity_poly.entity_id
_entity_poly.type
_entity_poly.pdbx_seq_one_letter_code
_entity_poly.pdbx_strand_id
1 'polypeptide(L)'
;MKKLVTFILSTLFFTTANSETQCRRFKSIISFRDSIADTRNLLGLSDPNDLPHVTFRPYGDTFFHHLTGRFSNGRLIIDFIGTCPHSSNRCAPRRYGPDS
;
A
#
# COMPACT_ATOMS: atom_id res chain seq x y z
N MET A 1 3.08 3.69 -51.04
CA MET A 1 3.42 4.29 -49.72
C MET A 1 2.19 4.68 -48.90
N LYS A 2 1.20 5.40 -49.45
CA LYS A 2 -0.03 5.80 -48.71
C LYS A 2 -0.78 4.64 -48.01
N LYS A 3 -0.99 3.50 -48.69
CA LYS A 3 -1.66 2.31 -48.12
C LYS A 3 -0.93 1.70 -46.91
N LEU A 4 0.41 1.74 -46.92
CA LEU A 4 1.23 1.25 -45.81
C LEU A 4 1.12 2.19 -44.59
N VAL A 5 1.14 3.50 -44.83
CA VAL A 5 0.97 4.52 -43.77
C VAL A 5 -0.41 4.41 -43.13
N THR A 6 -1.48 4.23 -43.91
CA THR A 6 -2.83 4.04 -43.38
C THR A 6 -2.94 2.77 -42.55
N PHE A 7 -2.30 1.67 -42.98
CA PHE A 7 -2.27 0.42 -42.22
C PHE A 7 -1.56 0.58 -40.88
N ILE A 8 -0.40 1.25 -40.86
CA ILE A 8 0.35 1.53 -39.63
C ILE A 8 -0.43 2.46 -38.69
N LEU A 9 -1.07 3.51 -39.20
CA LEU A 9 -1.93 4.37 -38.35
C LEU A 9 -3.12 3.59 -37.77
N SER A 10 -3.74 2.72 -38.58
CA SER A 10 -4.88 1.92 -38.13
C SER A 10 -4.50 0.94 -37.02
N THR A 11 -3.34 0.28 -37.12
CA THR A 11 -2.88 -0.65 -36.09
C THR A 11 -2.46 0.07 -34.80
N LEU A 12 -1.78 1.22 -34.89
CA LEU A 12 -1.45 2.05 -33.72
C LEU A 12 -2.70 2.58 -32.99
N PHE A 13 -3.74 2.96 -33.75
CA PHE A 13 -5.00 3.43 -33.15
C PHE A 13 -5.74 2.29 -32.44
N PHE A 14 -5.72 1.09 -33.01
CA PHE A 14 -6.35 -0.10 -32.40
C PHE A 14 -5.62 -0.59 -31.14
N THR A 15 -4.30 -0.49 -31.07
CA THR A 15 -3.53 -0.92 -29.88
C THR A 15 -3.64 0.06 -28.73
N THR A 16 -3.74 1.35 -29.01
CA THR A 16 -3.94 2.40 -27.98
C THR A 16 -5.35 2.38 -27.40
N ALA A 17 -6.37 2.14 -28.21
CA ALA A 17 -7.77 2.07 -27.76
C ALA A 17 -8.06 0.89 -26.81
N ASN A 18 -7.29 -0.21 -26.90
CA ASN A 18 -7.48 -1.42 -26.09
C ASN A 18 -6.45 -1.55 -24.95
N SER A 19 -5.64 -0.52 -24.71
CA SER A 19 -4.70 -0.52 -23.58
C SER A 19 -5.44 -0.15 -22.30
N GLU A 20 -6.14 -1.13 -21.71
CA GLU A 20 -6.50 -1.03 -20.30
C GLU A 20 -5.26 -1.32 -19.46
N THR A 21 -4.89 -0.39 -18.59
CA THR A 21 -3.95 -0.70 -17.49
C THR A 21 -4.66 -1.66 -16.55
N GLN A 22 -4.53 -2.96 -16.80
CA GLN A 22 -5.08 -3.96 -15.90
C GLN A 22 -4.30 -3.88 -14.58
N CYS A 23 -4.88 -3.19 -13.60
CA CYS A 23 -4.38 -3.23 -12.23
C CYS A 23 -4.50 -4.69 -11.78
N ARG A 24 -3.40 -5.44 -11.85
CA ARG A 24 -3.36 -6.82 -11.37
C ARG A 24 -3.74 -6.78 -9.90
N ARG A 25 -4.97 -7.22 -9.63
CA ARG A 25 -5.53 -7.20 -8.29
C ARG A 25 -4.92 -8.35 -7.50
N PHE A 26 -3.86 -8.03 -6.76
CA PHE A 26 -3.34 -8.96 -5.76
C PHE A 26 -4.41 -9.17 -4.68
N LYS A 27 -4.68 -10.44 -4.34
CA LYS A 27 -5.61 -10.78 -3.26
C LYS A 27 -5.01 -10.48 -1.88
N SER A 28 -3.69 -10.58 -1.78
CA SER A 28 -2.92 -10.29 -0.57
C SER A 28 -1.51 -9.85 -0.95
N ILE A 29 -0.87 -9.13 -0.04
CA ILE A 29 0.57 -8.85 -0.07
C ILE A 29 1.14 -9.39 1.23
N ILE A 30 2.25 -10.13 1.13
CA ILE A 30 3.00 -10.64 2.28
C ILE A 30 4.35 -9.95 2.23
N SER A 31 4.68 -9.18 3.27
CA SER A 31 5.95 -8.46 3.38
C SER A 31 6.80 -9.04 4.50
N PHE A 32 8.04 -9.39 4.19
CA PHE A 32 9.05 -9.82 5.17
C PHE A 32 10.12 -8.74 5.28
N ARG A 33 10.42 -8.29 6.49
CA ARG A 33 11.54 -7.37 6.77
C ARG A 33 11.79 -7.18 8.26
N ASP A 34 12.61 -6.18 8.54
CA ASP A 34 12.81 -5.52 9.81
C ASP A 34 11.71 -4.47 10.11
N SER A 35 12.02 -3.55 11.01
CA SER A 35 11.19 -2.44 11.48
C SER A 35 10.51 -1.62 10.37
N ILE A 36 11.11 -1.50 9.19
CA ILE A 36 10.60 -0.62 8.13
C ILE A 36 9.41 -1.24 7.39
N ALA A 37 9.22 -2.56 7.47
CA ALA A 37 8.00 -3.22 7.01
C ALA A 37 7.10 -3.65 8.16
N ASP A 38 7.49 -3.37 9.42
CA ASP A 38 6.75 -3.84 10.57
C ASP A 38 5.44 -3.07 10.79
N THR A 39 4.33 -3.76 10.57
CA THR A 39 2.97 -3.23 10.73
C THR A 39 2.38 -3.49 12.11
N ARG A 40 3.20 -3.47 13.19
CA ARG A 40 2.87 -3.75 14.61
C ARG A 40 3.18 -5.17 15.10
N ASN A 41 3.95 -5.96 14.39
CA ASN A 41 4.40 -7.27 14.89
C ASN A 41 5.27 -7.12 16.15
N LEU A 42 6.18 -6.14 16.20
CA LEU A 42 6.97 -5.90 17.42
C LEU A 42 6.06 -5.56 18.60
N LEU A 43 5.10 -4.67 18.41
CA LEU A 43 4.12 -4.31 19.45
C LEU A 43 3.31 -5.53 19.90
N GLY A 44 2.82 -6.35 18.97
CA GLY A 44 2.04 -7.54 19.29
C GLY A 44 2.81 -8.65 20.01
N LEU A 45 4.15 -8.64 19.93
CA LEU A 45 5.04 -9.61 20.59
C LEU A 45 5.70 -9.06 21.86
N SER A 46 5.52 -7.79 22.18
CA SER A 46 6.16 -7.14 23.33
C SER A 46 5.42 -7.43 24.63
N ASP A 47 6.13 -7.34 25.76
CA ASP A 47 5.52 -7.42 27.09
C ASP A 47 4.62 -6.18 27.31
N PRO A 48 3.36 -6.34 27.73
CA PRO A 48 2.50 -5.22 28.08
C PRO A 48 3.07 -4.26 29.14
N ASN A 49 3.98 -4.75 29.99
CA ASN A 49 4.66 -3.97 31.02
C ASN A 49 5.99 -3.35 30.53
N ASP A 50 6.49 -3.76 29.37
CA ASP A 50 7.72 -3.24 28.75
C ASP A 50 7.46 -2.94 27.27
N LEU A 51 6.81 -1.80 27.05
CA LEU A 51 6.41 -1.39 25.71
C LEU A 51 7.61 -0.89 24.90
N PRO A 52 7.70 -1.27 23.61
CA PRO A 52 8.79 -0.84 22.76
C PRO A 52 8.67 0.65 22.47
N HIS A 53 9.81 1.32 22.26
CA HIS A 53 9.86 2.78 22.06
C HIS A 53 8.96 3.30 20.94
N VAL A 54 8.66 2.44 19.96
CA VAL A 54 7.78 2.70 18.81
C VAL A 54 6.31 2.97 19.20
N THR A 55 5.95 2.69 20.46
CA THR A 55 4.63 3.01 21.03
C THR A 55 4.54 4.43 21.59
N PHE A 56 5.62 5.20 21.58
CA PHE A 56 5.63 6.58 22.08
C PHE A 56 5.78 7.59 20.95
N ARG A 57 5.60 8.88 21.26
CA ARG A 57 5.87 9.95 20.29
C ARG A 57 7.35 9.90 19.87
N PRO A 58 7.65 10.18 18.60
CA PRO A 58 6.78 10.82 17.60
C PRO A 58 5.98 9.85 16.69
N TYR A 59 6.08 8.54 16.91
CA TYR A 59 5.60 7.52 15.99
C TYR A 59 4.07 7.55 15.81
N GLY A 60 3.62 7.82 14.59
CA GLY A 60 2.22 8.00 14.21
C GLY A 60 1.68 9.43 14.26
N ASP A 61 2.44 10.43 14.74
CA ASP A 61 1.92 11.79 14.97
C ASP A 61 1.53 12.54 13.68
N THR A 62 2.25 12.34 12.58
CA THR A 62 2.11 13.16 11.37
C THR A 62 0.96 12.73 10.47
N PHE A 63 0.77 11.43 10.23
CA PHE A 63 -0.25 10.93 9.29
C PHE A 63 -1.48 10.32 9.98
N PHE A 64 -1.26 9.57 11.06
CA PHE A 64 -2.32 8.86 11.75
C PHE A 64 -2.88 9.69 12.91
N HIS A 65 -2.10 10.63 13.45
CA HIS A 65 -2.42 11.46 14.61
C HIS A 65 -2.70 10.67 15.89
N HIS A 66 -2.17 9.44 15.97
CA HIS A 66 -2.20 8.58 17.16
C HIS A 66 -1.05 7.57 17.12
N LEU A 67 -0.71 7.01 18.27
CA LEU A 67 0.37 6.03 18.43
C LEU A 67 0.05 4.75 17.66
N THR A 68 0.91 4.41 16.70
CA THR A 68 0.65 3.26 15.81
C THR A 68 1.49 2.04 16.10
N GLY A 69 2.56 2.13 16.89
CA GLY A 69 3.49 1.00 17.07
C GLY A 69 4.28 0.65 15.80
N ARG A 70 4.34 1.57 14.83
CA ARG A 70 5.13 1.47 13.59
C ARG A 70 6.35 2.36 13.68
N PHE A 71 7.47 1.93 13.10
CA PHE A 71 8.72 2.72 13.05
C PHE A 71 8.66 3.88 12.03
N SER A 72 7.57 4.64 12.03
CA SER A 72 7.34 5.82 11.19
C SER A 72 6.34 6.78 11.83
N ASN A 73 6.48 8.07 11.56
CA ASN A 73 5.47 9.08 11.91
C ASN A 73 4.25 9.05 10.99
N GLY A 74 4.27 8.18 9.98
CA GLY A 74 3.15 7.95 9.09
C GLY A 74 3.23 6.63 8.36
N ARG A 75 2.88 6.63 7.07
CA ARG A 75 2.79 5.41 6.26
C ARG A 75 4.13 4.71 6.10
N LEU A 76 4.09 3.38 6.05
CA LEU A 76 5.18 2.53 5.58
C LEU A 76 5.07 2.32 4.07
N ILE A 77 6.15 1.88 3.41
CA ILE A 77 6.17 1.61 1.96
C ILE A 77 5.01 0.68 1.54
N ILE A 78 4.69 -0.32 2.36
CA ILE A 78 3.60 -1.26 2.09
C ILE A 78 2.23 -0.57 1.99
N ASP A 79 2.01 0.54 2.69
CA ASP A 79 0.74 1.27 2.63
C ASP A 79 0.55 1.98 1.28
N PHE A 80 1.64 2.27 0.55
CA PHE A 80 1.59 2.84 -0.80
C PHE A 80 1.40 1.78 -1.89
N ILE A 81 1.83 0.54 -1.63
CA ILE A 81 1.73 -0.57 -2.58
C ILE A 81 0.41 -1.34 -2.41
N GLY A 82 -0.06 -1.49 -1.17
CA GLY A 82 -1.28 -2.24 -0.83
C GLY A 82 -2.57 -1.45 -0.99
N THR A 83 -2.50 -0.13 -1.21
CA THR A 83 -3.68 0.69 -1.48
C THR A 83 -4.04 0.59 -2.96
N CYS A 84 -5.00 -0.28 -3.27
CA CYS A 84 -5.61 -0.29 -4.59
C CYS A 84 -6.45 0.99 -4.76
N PRO A 85 -6.44 1.68 -5.92
CA PRO A 85 -7.30 2.83 -6.16
C PRO A 85 -8.76 2.47 -5.87
N HIS A 86 -9.48 3.42 -5.30
CA HIS A 86 -10.77 3.34 -4.61
C HIS A 86 -11.97 2.84 -5.48
N SER A 87 -11.84 1.75 -6.25
CA SER A 87 -12.97 1.15 -7.00
C SER A 87 -13.47 -0.16 -6.40
N SER A 88 -12.89 -0.63 -5.30
CA SER A 88 -13.35 -1.88 -4.70
C SER A 88 -13.32 -1.91 -3.18
N ASN A 89 -14.50 -2.09 -2.61
CA ASN A 89 -14.79 -2.15 -1.18
C ASN A 89 -14.18 -3.36 -0.45
N ARG A 90 -13.17 -4.03 -1.03
CA ARG A 90 -12.49 -5.20 -0.46
C ARG A 90 -10.98 -4.99 -0.20
N CYS A 91 -10.44 -3.83 -0.58
CA CYS A 91 -9.05 -3.45 -0.30
C CYS A 91 -9.05 -2.22 0.61
N ALA A 92 -9.81 -2.25 1.71
CA ALA A 92 -9.60 -1.28 2.77
C ALA A 92 -8.38 -1.74 3.58
N PRO A 93 -7.36 -0.90 3.81
CA PRO A 93 -6.39 -1.21 4.86
C PRO A 93 -7.16 -1.50 6.15
N ARG A 94 -6.76 -2.53 6.90
CA ARG A 94 -7.35 -2.81 8.22
C ARG A 94 -7.42 -1.49 8.97
N ARG A 95 -8.61 -1.11 9.43
CA ARG A 95 -8.74 0.10 10.25
C ARG A 95 -7.82 -0.07 11.44
N TYR A 96 -6.88 0.85 11.61
CA TYR A 96 -6.04 0.96 12.80
C TYR A 96 -6.96 1.42 13.93
N GLY A 97 -7.46 0.45 14.68
CA GLY A 97 -8.22 0.68 15.90
C GLY A 97 -7.33 0.40 17.10
N PRO A 98 -7.68 0.96 18.28
CA PRO A 98 -7.05 0.56 19.54
C PRO A 98 -7.22 -0.95 19.82
N ASP A 99 -8.21 -1.59 19.21
CA ASP A 99 -8.57 -3.01 19.41
C ASP A 99 -7.99 -3.96 18.35
N SER A 100 -6.99 -3.52 17.57
CA SER A 100 -6.32 -4.33 16.52
C SER A 100 -4.87 -4.65 16.78
#